data_AF-A0A7C3EDZ6-F1
#
_entry.id   AF-A0A7C3EDZ6-F1
#
_cell.length_a   1.000
_cell.length_b   1.000
_cell.length_c   1.000
_cell.angle_alpha   90.00
_cell.angle_beta   90.00
_cell.angle_gamma   90.00
#
_symmetry.space_group_name_H-M   'P 1'
#
loop_
_entity.id
_entity.type
_entity.pdbx_description
1 polymer ?
#
loop_
_entity_poly.entity_id
_entity_poly.type
_entity_poly.pdbx_seq_one_letter_code
_entity_poly.pdbx_strand_id
1 'polypeptide(L)'
;MQSFEVTDVERMSAILETFSILDDIRWSEMSNYNSINYYRDDLTEDEKLLTHWLCYITDRQMPFKRVWDIGGYVISHIVHTYTTNHDESIAEVMGHYVIRNGNTIRLESPLESSNATLDRYGITGVDCAFASRYMPEDLVLIYHTLGVLNKAAGRSIARFMCLAIDDEMNLEQGIKRLASALNQLTYAAGGTVLGAEFDRRIKEIDCEIANFELEIDTSVSLFGRKRLWCSIRDYLKSPEFNPIFVAALEKAGCPNSDRWKRDSAESRAALKVLELPGDVWNNAEIFREGLFRPYVSNDRKTWDMPRTIREIYKFIAQSRPTCFYPEQLDVSFDFVPQMCQQSMCDVCLFGAGIEDVCRQSQNLLCSVVLYSCGYKYRCDPLTCGLKKNSVKGFCKSSCVCP
;
A
#
# COMPACT_ATOMS: atom_id res chain seq x y z
N MET A 1 -19.83 27.78 -9.40
CA MET A 1 -18.55 27.04 -9.39
C MET A 1 -18.42 26.39 -10.75
N GLN A 2 -17.33 26.66 -11.48
CA GLN A 2 -17.06 25.90 -12.70
C GLN A 2 -16.84 24.43 -12.33
N SER A 3 -17.42 23.53 -13.12
CA SER A 3 -17.16 22.09 -13.07
C SER A 3 -15.68 21.83 -13.30
N PHE A 4 -15.10 20.87 -12.58
CA PHE A 4 -13.78 20.34 -12.92
C PHE A 4 -13.85 19.66 -14.29
N GLU A 5 -13.00 20.10 -15.24
CA GLU A 5 -12.97 19.55 -16.60
C GLU A 5 -11.54 19.30 -17.04
N VAL A 6 -11.34 18.23 -17.81
CA VAL A 6 -10.06 17.95 -18.49
C VAL A 6 -10.07 18.71 -19.82
N THR A 7 -9.16 19.67 -19.98
CA THR A 7 -9.11 20.57 -21.14
C THR A 7 -8.41 19.96 -22.36
N ASP A 8 -7.55 18.97 -22.14
CA ASP A 8 -6.83 18.23 -23.17
C ASP A 8 -6.90 16.72 -22.87
N VAL A 9 -7.98 16.09 -23.34
CA VAL A 9 -8.28 14.67 -23.07
C VAL A 9 -7.21 13.76 -23.66
N GLU A 10 -6.68 14.08 -24.84
CA GLU A 10 -5.67 13.27 -25.51
C GLU A 10 -4.37 13.24 -24.72
N ARG A 11 -3.85 14.41 -24.34
CA ARG A 11 -2.61 14.47 -23.56
C ARG A 11 -2.77 13.87 -22.17
N MET A 12 -3.86 14.19 -21.48
CA MET A 12 -4.12 13.61 -20.16
C MET A 12 -4.23 12.08 -20.23
N SER A 13 -4.92 11.54 -21.24
CA SER A 13 -5.01 10.09 -21.43
C SER A 13 -3.63 9.45 -21.62
N ALA A 14 -2.77 10.02 -22.45
CA ALA A 14 -1.43 9.47 -22.68
C ALA A 14 -0.52 9.56 -21.43
N ILE A 15 -0.69 10.59 -20.59
CA ILE A 15 0.00 10.67 -19.29
C ILE A 15 -0.41 9.50 -18.40
N LEU A 16 -1.72 9.26 -18.27
CA LEU A 16 -2.27 8.20 -17.45
C LEU A 16 -1.91 6.81 -17.98
N GLU A 17 -1.95 6.60 -19.30
CA GLU A 17 -1.51 5.36 -19.96
C GLU A 17 -0.02 5.10 -19.69
N THR A 18 0.82 6.14 -19.68
CA THR A 18 2.25 6.01 -19.32
C THR A 18 2.43 5.53 -17.87
N PHE A 19 1.67 6.09 -16.92
CA PHE A 19 1.71 5.59 -15.53
C PHE A 19 1.16 4.17 -15.38
N SER A 20 0.12 3.82 -16.15
CA SER A 20 -0.41 2.46 -16.20
C SER A 20 0.67 1.45 -16.65
N ILE A 21 1.45 1.79 -17.68
CA ILE A 21 2.58 0.96 -18.13
C ILE A 21 3.65 0.82 -17.04
N LEU A 22 4.03 1.92 -16.38
CA LEU A 22 5.04 1.87 -15.31
C LEU A 22 4.55 1.05 -14.11
N ASP A 23 3.26 1.10 -13.81
CA ASP A 23 2.63 0.31 -12.75
C ASP A 23 2.61 -1.19 -13.11
N ASP A 24 2.21 -1.55 -14.33
CA ASP A 24 2.29 -2.95 -14.81
C ASP A 24 3.72 -3.49 -14.68
N ILE A 25 4.71 -2.67 -15.01
CA ILE A 25 6.13 -3.04 -14.87
C ILE A 25 6.52 -3.21 -13.40
N ARG A 26 6.07 -2.31 -12.50
CA ARG A 26 6.30 -2.42 -11.04
C ARG A 26 5.90 -3.81 -10.54
N TRP A 27 4.73 -4.29 -10.94
CA TRP A 27 4.16 -5.56 -10.47
C TRP A 27 4.59 -6.79 -11.27
N SER A 28 5.40 -6.63 -12.32
CA SER A 28 5.85 -7.73 -13.18
C SER A 28 6.97 -8.58 -12.57
N GLU A 29 7.77 -8.00 -11.65
CA GLU A 29 8.94 -8.66 -11.06
C GLU A 29 8.90 -8.52 -9.54
N MET A 30 9.04 -9.63 -8.82
CA MET A 30 9.03 -9.65 -7.35
C MET A 30 10.14 -8.76 -6.76
N SER A 31 11.29 -8.68 -7.42
CA SER A 31 12.44 -7.88 -6.95
C SER A 31 12.23 -6.35 -6.99
N ASN A 32 11.14 -5.87 -7.58
CA ASN A 32 10.75 -4.46 -7.55
C ASN A 32 9.99 -4.09 -6.27
N TYR A 33 9.61 -5.08 -5.46
CA TYR A 33 9.02 -4.91 -4.15
C TYR A 33 9.97 -5.47 -3.09
N ASN A 34 9.94 -4.90 -1.88
CA ASN A 34 10.75 -5.40 -0.77
C ASN A 34 9.88 -6.34 0.06
N SER A 35 10.38 -7.56 0.30
CA SER A 35 9.75 -8.55 1.16
C SER A 35 9.85 -8.17 2.64
N ILE A 36 8.91 -8.63 3.46
CA ILE A 36 8.99 -8.48 4.92
C ILE A 36 10.12 -9.36 5.45
N ASN A 37 10.90 -8.84 6.40
CA ASN A 37 11.83 -9.66 7.17
C ASN A 37 11.06 -10.39 8.28
N TYR A 38 10.46 -11.53 7.95
CA TYR A 38 9.83 -12.38 8.95
C TYR A 38 10.87 -12.95 9.92
N TYR A 39 10.47 -13.23 11.16
CA TYR A 39 11.39 -13.85 12.13
C TYR A 39 11.69 -15.32 11.82
N ARG A 40 10.83 -15.98 11.04
CA ARG A 40 10.97 -17.34 10.51
C ARG A 40 10.27 -17.48 9.16
N ASP A 41 10.69 -18.46 8.37
CA ASP A 41 10.23 -18.62 6.97
C ASP A 41 8.93 -19.45 6.84
N ASP A 42 8.67 -20.35 7.78
CA ASP A 42 7.57 -21.32 7.80
C ASP A 42 6.30 -20.79 8.47
N LEU A 43 6.15 -19.47 8.60
CA LEU A 43 4.87 -18.85 8.94
C LEU A 43 3.81 -19.22 7.91
N THR A 44 2.60 -19.50 8.40
CA THR A 44 1.41 -19.70 7.60
C THR A 44 1.06 -18.44 6.80
N GLU A 45 0.27 -18.61 5.75
CA GLU A 45 -0.17 -17.52 4.89
C GLU A 45 -1.02 -16.52 5.66
N ASP A 46 -1.84 -16.97 6.61
CA ASP A 46 -2.64 -16.10 7.46
C ASP A 46 -1.78 -15.26 8.40
N GLU A 47 -0.73 -15.85 9.00
CA GLU A 47 0.25 -15.11 9.81
C GLU A 47 1.04 -14.09 8.97
N LYS A 48 1.41 -14.45 7.74
CA LYS A 48 2.09 -13.54 6.80
C LYS A 48 1.22 -12.35 6.43
N LEU A 49 -0.08 -12.57 6.18
CA LEU A 49 -1.05 -11.50 5.92
C LEU A 49 -1.28 -10.61 7.15
N LEU A 50 -1.46 -11.21 8.33
CA LEU A 50 -1.68 -10.44 9.55
C LEU A 50 -0.44 -9.60 9.89
N THR A 51 0.77 -10.16 9.76
CA THR A 51 2.02 -9.42 9.91
C THR A 51 2.08 -8.23 8.96
N HIS A 52 1.78 -8.45 7.68
CA HIS A 52 1.76 -7.39 6.67
C HIS A 52 0.76 -6.28 7.01
N TRP A 53 -0.45 -6.66 7.43
CA TRP A 53 -1.47 -5.72 7.88
C TRP A 53 -1.01 -4.88 9.08
N LEU A 54 -0.46 -5.52 10.12
CA LEU A 54 0.03 -4.83 11.32
C LEU A 54 1.25 -3.95 11.02
N CYS A 55 2.12 -4.34 10.08
CA CYS A 55 3.21 -3.47 9.61
C CYS A 55 2.65 -2.16 9.04
N TYR A 56 1.57 -2.21 8.27
CA TYR A 56 0.92 -1.02 7.72
C TYR A 56 0.29 -0.09 8.78
N ILE A 57 -0.06 -0.60 9.96
CA ILE A 57 -0.45 0.23 11.11
C ILE A 57 0.72 1.11 11.56
N THR A 58 1.91 0.51 11.61
CA THR A 58 3.14 1.16 12.11
C THR A 58 3.92 1.93 11.03
N ASP A 59 3.58 1.75 9.75
CA ASP A 59 4.11 2.54 8.64
C ASP A 59 3.50 3.95 8.66
N ARG A 60 3.95 4.81 9.58
CA ARG A 60 3.51 6.21 9.66
C ARG A 60 4.71 7.14 9.82
N GLN A 61 5.04 7.84 8.74
CA GLN A 61 6.17 8.77 8.65
C GLN A 61 7.51 8.17 9.14
N MET A 62 7.76 6.91 8.75
CA MET A 62 9.00 6.19 9.02
C MET A 62 9.67 5.74 7.72
N PRO A 63 11.00 5.52 7.72
CA PRO A 63 11.65 4.87 6.59
C PRO A 63 11.05 3.49 6.36
N PHE A 64 10.61 3.22 5.12
CA PHE A 64 10.02 1.94 4.71
C PHE A 64 10.81 0.76 5.27
N LYS A 65 12.12 0.69 4.98
CA LYS A 65 12.97 -0.44 5.39
C LYS A 65 12.98 -0.65 6.91
N ARG A 66 12.88 0.39 7.72
CA ARG A 66 12.83 0.22 9.19
C ARG A 66 11.57 -0.51 9.64
N VAL A 67 10.43 -0.23 9.02
CA VAL A 67 9.16 -0.90 9.34
C VAL A 67 9.19 -2.34 8.87
N TRP A 68 9.63 -2.62 7.65
CA TRP A 68 9.56 -3.97 7.07
C TRP A 68 10.72 -4.89 7.49
N ASP A 69 11.92 -4.34 7.72
CA ASP A 69 13.10 -5.12 8.11
C ASP A 69 13.14 -5.40 9.62
N ILE A 70 12.80 -4.40 10.44
CA ILE A 70 12.87 -4.51 11.91
C ILE A 70 11.48 -4.74 12.48
N GLY A 71 10.51 -3.90 12.11
CA GLY A 71 9.13 -4.05 12.54
C GLY A 71 8.52 -5.37 12.06
N GLY A 72 8.77 -5.77 10.81
CA GLY A 72 8.35 -7.06 10.25
C GLY A 72 8.80 -8.24 11.09
N TYR A 73 10.04 -8.22 11.58
CA TYR A 73 10.60 -9.27 12.43
C TYR A 73 9.86 -9.34 13.77
N VAL A 74 9.78 -8.20 14.49
CA VAL A 74 9.14 -8.14 15.82
C VAL A 74 7.64 -8.44 15.73
N ILE A 75 6.94 -7.88 14.74
CA ILE A 75 5.50 -8.04 14.55
C ILE A 75 5.16 -9.47 14.16
N SER A 76 5.95 -10.12 13.30
CA SER A 76 5.70 -11.51 12.95
C SER A 76 5.86 -12.46 14.12
N HIS A 77 6.77 -12.15 15.06
CA HIS A 77 6.87 -12.89 16.31
C HIS A 77 5.60 -12.73 17.17
N ILE A 78 5.07 -11.51 17.30
CA ILE A 78 3.81 -11.26 18.01
C ILE A 78 2.66 -12.03 17.36
N VAL A 79 2.57 -12.00 16.03
CA VAL A 79 1.51 -12.69 15.27
C VAL A 79 1.57 -14.20 15.45
N HIS A 80 2.76 -14.81 15.43
CA HIS A 80 2.88 -16.23 15.67
C HIS A 80 2.40 -16.60 17.07
N THR A 81 2.91 -15.94 18.11
CA THR A 81 2.48 -16.18 19.49
C THR A 81 0.98 -15.95 19.68
N TYR A 82 0.44 -14.91 19.06
CA TYR A 82 -1.00 -14.65 19.03
C TYR A 82 -1.79 -15.81 18.39
N THR A 83 -1.33 -16.36 17.27
CA THR A 83 -2.07 -17.42 16.58
C THR A 83 -1.87 -18.81 17.20
N THR A 84 -0.77 -19.07 17.91
CA THR A 84 -0.50 -20.39 18.52
C THR A 84 -0.99 -20.50 19.96
N ASN A 85 -0.99 -19.42 20.74
CA ASN A 85 -1.32 -19.45 22.17
C ASN A 85 -2.77 -19.02 22.42
N HIS A 86 -3.72 -19.89 22.04
CA HIS A 86 -5.15 -19.61 22.13
C HIS A 86 -5.66 -19.38 23.57
N ASP A 87 -4.98 -19.93 24.57
CA ASP A 87 -5.36 -19.81 25.97
C ASP A 87 -5.02 -18.44 26.59
N GLU A 88 -4.04 -17.73 26.02
CA GLU A 88 -3.64 -16.41 26.49
C GLU A 88 -4.59 -15.33 25.97
N SER A 89 -5.01 -14.40 26.81
CA SER A 89 -5.68 -13.17 26.40
C SER A 89 -4.77 -12.27 25.54
N ILE A 90 -5.37 -11.29 24.84
CA ILE A 90 -4.60 -10.32 24.04
C ILE A 90 -3.64 -9.52 24.91
N ALA A 91 -4.05 -9.17 26.14
CA ALA A 91 -3.21 -8.46 27.09
C ALA A 91 -2.00 -9.28 27.52
N GLU A 92 -2.15 -10.59 27.71
CA GLU A 92 -1.05 -11.51 28.05
C GLU A 92 -0.07 -11.63 26.87
N VAL A 93 -0.57 -11.92 25.66
CA VAL A 93 0.26 -12.00 24.45
C VAL A 93 1.05 -10.70 24.26
N MET A 94 0.38 -9.55 24.30
CA MET A 94 1.05 -8.26 24.14
C MET A 94 2.01 -7.94 25.28
N GLY A 95 1.70 -8.41 26.50
CA GLY A 95 2.54 -8.24 27.69
C GLY A 95 3.94 -8.86 27.54
N HIS A 96 4.10 -9.89 26.70
CA HIS A 96 5.40 -10.48 26.40
C HIS A 96 6.32 -9.57 25.57
N TYR A 97 5.75 -8.65 24.78
CA TYR A 97 6.51 -7.83 23.81
C TYR A 97 6.56 -6.35 24.17
N VAL A 98 5.61 -5.86 24.96
CA VAL A 98 5.50 -4.42 25.26
C VAL A 98 6.45 -4.04 26.39
N ILE A 99 7.51 -3.29 26.05
CA ILE A 99 8.47 -2.75 27.00
C ILE A 99 8.18 -1.28 27.26
N ARG A 100 8.09 -0.92 28.55
CA ARG A 100 7.84 0.46 29.00
C ARG A 100 9.01 0.99 29.81
N ASN A 101 9.56 2.13 29.39
CA ASN A 101 10.61 2.85 30.09
C ASN A 101 10.17 4.31 30.30
N GLY A 102 9.57 4.59 31.46
CA GLY A 102 8.93 5.87 31.73
C GLY A 102 7.80 6.15 30.74
N ASN A 103 7.89 7.25 29.98
CA ASN A 103 6.90 7.63 28.97
C ASN A 103 7.15 6.99 27.59
N THR A 104 8.19 6.16 27.45
CA THR A 104 8.52 5.50 26.18
C THR A 104 7.97 4.08 26.16
N ILE A 105 7.32 3.72 25.05
CA ILE A 105 6.75 2.40 24.80
C ILE A 105 7.33 1.87 23.50
N ARG A 106 7.79 0.62 23.52
CA ARG A 106 8.30 -0.09 22.34
C ARG A 106 7.88 -1.55 22.37
N LEU A 107 7.99 -2.20 21.22
CA LEU A 107 7.89 -3.65 21.07
C LEU A 107 9.30 -4.25 21.10
N GLU A 108 9.45 -5.42 21.69
CA GLU A 108 10.71 -6.14 21.78
C GLU A 108 10.45 -7.64 21.66
N SER A 109 11.21 -8.32 20.80
CA SER A 109 11.11 -9.78 20.60
C SER A 109 12.49 -10.42 20.67
N PRO A 110 12.60 -11.68 21.11
CA PRO A 110 13.89 -12.38 21.11
C PRO A 110 14.44 -12.59 19.69
N LEU A 111 15.75 -12.69 19.59
CA LEU A 111 16.48 -13.09 18.39
C LEU A 111 16.72 -14.61 18.42
N GLU A 112 15.93 -15.37 17.67
CA GLU A 112 16.01 -16.84 17.67
C GLU A 112 17.18 -17.37 16.83
N SER A 113 17.62 -16.60 15.84
CA SER A 113 18.72 -16.97 14.96
C SER A 113 19.44 -15.74 14.39
N SER A 114 20.62 -15.94 13.81
CA SER A 114 21.32 -14.87 13.07
C SER A 114 20.45 -14.43 11.90
N ASN A 115 20.24 -13.12 11.78
CA ASN A 115 19.43 -12.53 10.74
C ASN A 115 20.24 -11.46 9.99
N ALA A 116 20.70 -11.79 8.78
CA ALA A 116 21.53 -10.91 7.96
C ALA A 116 20.86 -9.57 7.62
N THR A 117 19.53 -9.48 7.69
CA THR A 117 18.81 -8.22 7.53
C THR A 117 18.97 -7.35 8.76
N LEU A 118 18.81 -7.89 9.96
CA LEU A 118 19.00 -7.18 11.23
C LEU A 118 20.48 -6.81 11.48
N ASP A 119 21.41 -7.67 11.06
CA ASP A 119 22.87 -7.41 11.15
C ASP A 119 23.27 -6.12 10.42
N ARG A 120 22.62 -5.80 9.29
CA ARG A 120 22.85 -4.54 8.54
C ARG A 120 22.48 -3.29 9.33
N TYR A 121 21.67 -3.44 10.38
CA TYR A 121 21.31 -2.38 11.32
C TYR A 121 22.13 -2.44 12.63
N GLY A 122 23.09 -3.35 12.74
CA GLY A 122 23.88 -3.58 13.95
C GLY A 122 23.12 -4.29 15.07
N ILE A 123 21.96 -4.89 14.77
CA ILE A 123 21.13 -5.61 15.73
C ILE A 123 21.64 -7.06 15.81
N THR A 124 22.54 -7.30 16.76
CA THR A 124 23.26 -8.59 16.96
C THR A 124 23.11 -9.14 18.40
N GLY A 125 22.25 -8.51 19.19
CA GLY A 125 22.04 -8.85 20.60
C GLY A 125 21.20 -10.12 20.80
N VAL A 126 20.59 -10.22 21.99
CA VAL A 126 19.61 -11.29 22.29
C VAL A 126 18.19 -10.90 21.91
N ASP A 127 17.91 -9.60 21.75
CA ASP A 127 16.58 -9.06 21.49
C ASP A 127 16.61 -8.06 20.33
N CYS A 128 15.47 -7.94 19.65
CA CYS A 128 15.20 -6.98 18.59
C CYS A 128 14.09 -6.02 19.05
N ALA A 129 14.41 -4.73 19.17
CA ALA A 129 13.46 -3.71 19.59
C ALA A 129 12.94 -2.88 18.40
N PHE A 130 11.64 -2.65 18.37
CA PHE A 130 10.95 -1.83 17.38
C PHE A 130 9.99 -0.85 18.05
N ALA A 131 10.10 0.43 17.69
CA ALA A 131 9.13 1.44 18.05
C ALA A 131 8.73 2.19 16.79
N SER A 132 7.42 2.28 16.55
CA SER A 132 6.90 3.16 15.52
C SER A 132 6.98 4.61 15.96
N ARG A 133 6.88 5.56 15.01
CA ARG A 133 6.94 6.99 15.31
C ARG A 133 5.82 7.45 16.25
N TYR A 134 4.67 6.78 16.19
CA TYR A 134 3.46 7.18 16.89
C TYR A 134 3.06 6.18 17.98
N MET A 135 4.03 5.53 18.61
CA MET A 135 3.75 4.85 19.87
C MET A 135 3.28 5.88 20.92
N PRO A 136 2.24 5.58 21.72
CA PRO A 136 1.56 4.28 21.82
C PRO A 136 0.29 4.12 20.98
N GLU A 137 -0.11 5.10 20.18
CA GLU A 137 -1.34 5.02 19.35
C GLU A 137 -1.33 3.78 18.44
N ASP A 138 -0.20 3.49 17.78
CA ASP A 138 -0.11 2.32 16.90
C ASP A 138 -0.27 1.01 17.68
N LEU A 139 0.17 0.97 18.93
CA LEU A 139 0.01 -0.19 19.80
C LEU A 139 -1.46 -0.42 20.19
N VAL A 140 -2.21 0.66 20.43
CA VAL A 140 -3.65 0.60 20.67
C VAL A 140 -4.38 0.04 19.44
N LEU A 141 -3.99 0.46 18.24
CA LEU A 141 -4.56 -0.05 16.98
C LEU A 141 -4.24 -1.53 16.75
N ILE A 142 -3.01 -1.97 17.06
CA ILE A 142 -2.62 -3.39 17.03
C ILE A 142 -3.48 -4.18 18.03
N TYR A 143 -3.58 -3.72 19.27
CA TYR A 143 -4.37 -4.37 20.31
C TYR A 143 -5.84 -4.51 19.91
N HIS A 144 -6.47 -3.43 19.43
CA HIS A 144 -7.83 -3.46 18.91
C HIS A 144 -8.00 -4.48 17.78
N THR A 145 -7.08 -4.45 16.80
CA THR A 145 -7.10 -5.38 15.65
C THR A 145 -7.07 -6.83 16.11
N LEU A 146 -6.13 -7.19 16.98
CA LEU A 146 -6.01 -8.56 17.51
C LEU A 146 -7.21 -8.98 18.35
N GLY A 147 -7.78 -8.05 19.13
CA GLY A 147 -8.99 -8.28 19.91
C GLY A 147 -10.22 -8.56 19.06
N VAL A 148 -10.46 -7.74 18.03
CA VAL A 148 -11.55 -7.94 17.07
C VAL A 148 -11.38 -9.25 16.31
N LEU A 149 -10.18 -9.57 15.82
CA LEU A 149 -9.91 -10.86 15.16
C LEU A 149 -10.16 -12.05 16.08
N ASN A 150 -9.78 -11.96 17.35
CA ASN A 150 -10.02 -13.02 18.32
C ASN A 150 -11.52 -13.26 18.52
N LYS A 151 -12.30 -12.19 18.71
CA LYS A 151 -13.75 -12.24 18.91
C LYS A 151 -14.52 -12.70 17.67
N ALA A 152 -14.26 -12.09 16.52
CA ALA A 152 -15.08 -12.25 15.32
C ALA A 152 -14.62 -13.39 14.41
N ALA A 153 -13.33 -13.75 14.45
CA ALA A 153 -12.73 -14.61 13.43
C ALA A 153 -11.77 -15.67 14.00
N GLY A 154 -11.77 -15.88 15.31
CA GLY A 154 -10.94 -16.91 15.96
C GLY A 154 -9.45 -16.73 15.66
N ARG A 155 -8.97 -15.49 15.75
CA ARG A 155 -7.57 -15.08 15.51
C ARG A 155 -7.07 -15.15 14.07
N SER A 156 -7.96 -15.28 13.09
CA SER A 156 -7.59 -15.34 11.68
C SER A 156 -8.01 -14.09 10.92
N ILE A 157 -7.05 -13.44 10.26
CA ILE A 157 -7.34 -12.27 9.42
C ILE A 157 -8.07 -12.69 8.13
N ALA A 158 -7.70 -13.82 7.53
CA ALA A 158 -8.37 -14.33 6.35
C ALA A 158 -9.82 -14.71 6.66
N ARG A 159 -10.11 -15.37 7.78
CA ARG A 159 -11.51 -15.64 8.20
C ARG A 159 -12.28 -14.34 8.40
N PHE A 160 -11.68 -13.31 8.99
CA PHE A 160 -12.34 -12.00 9.13
C PHE A 160 -12.64 -11.37 7.77
N MET A 161 -11.71 -11.44 6.82
CA MET A 161 -11.94 -11.00 5.44
C MET A 161 -13.06 -11.81 4.76
N CYS A 162 -13.16 -13.12 5.02
CA CYS A 162 -14.25 -13.96 4.51
C CYS A 162 -15.62 -13.50 5.00
N LEU A 163 -15.74 -12.99 6.24
CA LEU A 163 -17.01 -12.43 6.73
C LEU A 163 -17.49 -11.22 5.91
N ALA A 164 -16.57 -10.51 5.26
CA ALA A 164 -16.88 -9.37 4.41
C ALA A 164 -17.15 -9.77 2.95
N ILE A 165 -16.63 -10.91 2.49
CA ILE A 165 -16.70 -11.36 1.10
C ILE A 165 -17.91 -12.27 0.93
N ASP A 166 -18.77 -11.92 -0.02
CA ASP A 166 -19.99 -12.66 -0.38
C ASP A 166 -19.82 -13.18 -1.82
N ASP A 167 -20.17 -14.45 -2.05
CA ASP A 167 -19.85 -15.21 -3.26
C ASP A 167 -20.71 -14.82 -4.47
N GLU A 168 -21.91 -14.33 -4.21
CA GLU A 168 -22.84 -13.84 -5.24
C GLU A 168 -22.44 -12.46 -5.78
N MET A 169 -21.48 -11.79 -5.14
CA MET A 169 -21.08 -10.44 -5.53
C MET A 169 -20.04 -10.42 -6.65
N ASN A 170 -20.06 -9.33 -7.43
CA ASN A 170 -18.95 -9.01 -8.31
C ASN A 170 -17.71 -8.55 -7.50
N LEU A 171 -16.52 -8.75 -8.04
CA LEU A 171 -15.27 -8.41 -7.34
C LEU A 171 -15.12 -6.92 -7.02
N GLU A 172 -15.70 -6.01 -7.80
CA GLU A 172 -15.67 -4.57 -7.47
C GLU A 172 -16.33 -4.29 -6.12
N GLN A 173 -17.49 -4.91 -5.88
CA GLN A 173 -18.20 -4.80 -4.62
C GLN A 173 -17.47 -5.58 -3.52
N GLY A 174 -16.90 -6.75 -3.83
CA GLY A 174 -16.04 -7.50 -2.91
C GLY A 174 -14.88 -6.66 -2.37
N ILE A 175 -14.15 -5.95 -3.23
CA ILE A 175 -13.04 -5.08 -2.83
C ILE A 175 -13.51 -3.93 -1.93
N LYS A 176 -14.66 -3.31 -2.23
CA LYS A 176 -15.21 -2.23 -1.38
C LYS A 176 -15.63 -2.72 -0.01
N ARG A 177 -16.25 -3.90 0.07
CA ARG A 177 -16.64 -4.54 1.34
C ARG A 177 -15.41 -4.91 2.15
N LEU A 178 -14.40 -5.50 1.51
CA LEU A 178 -13.10 -5.79 2.13
C LEU A 178 -12.47 -4.51 2.70
N ALA A 179 -12.48 -3.41 1.94
CA ALA A 179 -11.98 -2.12 2.41
C ALA A 179 -12.75 -1.59 3.63
N SER A 180 -14.08 -1.67 3.61
CA SER A 180 -14.92 -1.25 4.75
C SER A 180 -14.65 -2.09 6.00
N ALA A 181 -14.57 -3.41 5.84
CA ALA A 181 -14.30 -4.35 6.94
C ALA A 181 -12.93 -4.10 7.57
N LEU A 182 -11.89 -4.00 6.74
CA LEU A 182 -10.52 -3.74 7.21
C LEU A 182 -10.36 -2.35 7.82
N ASN A 183 -11.14 -1.36 7.36
CA ASN A 183 -11.18 -0.06 8.03
C ASN A 183 -11.78 -0.15 9.44
N GLN A 184 -12.85 -0.91 9.63
CA GLN A 184 -13.46 -1.13 10.96
C GLN A 184 -12.59 -1.97 11.88
N LEU A 185 -11.90 -2.96 11.33
CA LEU A 185 -10.98 -3.83 12.06
C LEU A 185 -9.91 -3.04 12.82
N THR A 186 -9.44 -1.94 12.23
CA THR A 186 -8.28 -1.20 12.75
C THR A 186 -8.54 0.29 12.85
N TYR A 187 -8.73 0.97 11.72
CA TYR A 187 -8.62 2.43 11.66
C TYR A 187 -9.83 3.18 12.24
N ALA A 188 -10.96 2.52 12.45
CA ALA A 188 -12.11 3.10 13.13
C ALA A 188 -11.83 3.40 14.62
N ALA A 189 -10.93 2.64 15.26
CA ALA A 189 -10.52 2.84 16.65
C ALA A 189 -9.41 3.89 16.84
N GLY A 190 -8.99 4.56 15.76
CA GLY A 190 -7.91 5.54 15.75
C GLY A 190 -8.23 6.81 16.55
N GLY A 191 -7.17 7.41 17.10
CA GLY A 191 -7.25 8.61 17.93
C GLY A 191 -5.90 8.90 18.58
N THR A 192 -5.64 10.14 18.96
CA THR A 192 -4.39 10.49 19.65
C THR A 192 -4.37 9.90 21.05
N VAL A 193 -3.29 9.19 21.39
CA VAL A 193 -3.09 8.57 22.71
C VAL A 193 -1.78 9.05 23.30
N LEU A 194 -1.85 9.66 24.48
CA LEU A 194 -0.65 10.01 25.26
C LEU A 194 -0.14 8.79 26.03
N GLY A 195 1.17 8.72 26.27
CA GLY A 195 1.78 7.61 27.04
C GLY A 195 1.14 7.38 28.41
N ALA A 196 0.83 8.45 29.14
CA ALA A 196 0.18 8.38 30.45
C ALA A 196 -1.28 7.88 30.40
N GLU A 197 -1.92 7.89 29.22
CA GLU A 197 -3.30 7.49 29.03
C GLU A 197 -3.44 6.09 28.44
N PHE A 198 -2.31 5.43 28.14
CA PHE A 198 -2.30 4.16 27.43
C PHE A 198 -3.17 3.09 28.12
N ASP A 199 -2.98 2.88 29.42
CA ASP A 199 -3.73 1.86 30.17
C ASP A 199 -5.23 2.17 30.25
N ARG A 200 -5.60 3.45 30.31
CA ARG A 200 -7.00 3.88 30.24
C ARG A 200 -7.57 3.54 28.87
N ARG A 201 -6.85 3.87 27.80
CA ARG A 201 -7.30 3.62 26.43
C ARG A 201 -7.44 2.12 26.14
N ILE A 202 -6.52 1.27 26.61
CA ILE A 202 -6.64 -0.19 26.46
C ILE A 202 -7.94 -0.72 27.09
N LYS A 203 -8.30 -0.26 28.29
CA LYS A 203 -9.57 -0.65 28.93
C LYS A 203 -10.81 -0.21 28.15
N GLU A 204 -10.76 0.97 27.51
CA GLU A 204 -11.84 1.43 26.64
C GLU A 204 -11.95 0.56 25.39
N ILE A 205 -10.81 0.20 24.79
CA ILE A 205 -10.75 -0.71 23.65
C ILE A 205 -11.33 -2.08 24.00
N ASP A 206 -11.09 -2.63 25.19
CA ASP A 206 -11.71 -3.89 25.62
C ASP A 206 -13.25 -3.80 25.59
N CYS A 207 -13.83 -2.68 26.02
CA CYS A 207 -15.27 -2.42 25.92
C CYS A 207 -15.74 -2.27 24.46
N GLU A 208 -14.96 -1.61 23.60
CA GLU A 208 -15.25 -1.47 22.16
C GLU A 208 -15.24 -2.85 21.48
N ILE A 209 -14.21 -3.67 21.73
CA ILE A 209 -14.11 -5.05 21.22
C ILE A 209 -15.29 -5.88 21.71
N ALA A 210 -15.64 -5.80 23.00
CA ALA A 210 -16.75 -6.57 23.56
C ALA A 210 -18.09 -6.30 22.84
N ASN A 211 -18.29 -5.07 22.34
CA ASN A 211 -19.49 -4.67 21.61
C ASN A 211 -19.30 -4.66 20.08
N PHE A 212 -18.16 -5.14 19.56
CA PHE A 212 -17.87 -5.10 18.13
C PHE A 212 -18.84 -5.99 17.35
N GLU A 213 -19.48 -5.39 16.34
CA GLU A 213 -20.25 -6.04 15.30
C GLU A 213 -19.76 -5.51 13.95
N LEU A 214 -19.59 -6.40 12.98
CA LEU A 214 -19.10 -6.02 11.66
C LEU A 214 -20.27 -5.46 10.81
N GLU A 215 -20.26 -4.16 10.54
CA GLU A 215 -21.30 -3.49 9.75
C GLU A 215 -20.77 -3.00 8.40
N ILE A 216 -21.00 -3.76 7.33
CA ILE A 216 -20.44 -3.41 6.02
C ILE A 216 -21.23 -2.29 5.33
N ASP A 217 -20.74 -1.05 5.48
CA ASP A 217 -21.19 0.09 4.67
C ASP A 217 -20.17 0.41 3.57
N THR A 218 -20.61 0.28 2.31
CA THR A 218 -19.78 0.60 1.13
C THR A 218 -20.07 1.98 0.53
N SER A 219 -21.00 2.72 1.13
CA SER A 219 -21.30 4.11 0.78
C SER A 219 -20.32 5.09 1.46
N VAL A 220 -19.71 4.69 2.58
CA VAL A 220 -18.71 5.48 3.28
C VAL A 220 -17.50 5.70 2.38
N SER A 221 -17.18 6.97 2.15
CA SER A 221 -15.97 7.37 1.45
C SER A 221 -14.74 7.01 2.28
N LEU A 222 -13.92 6.08 1.78
CA LEU A 222 -12.61 5.72 2.35
C LEU A 222 -11.45 6.48 1.70
N PHE A 223 -11.72 7.64 1.06
CA PHE A 223 -10.68 8.55 0.59
C PHE A 223 -9.75 8.94 1.74
N GLY A 224 -8.44 9.01 1.47
CA GLY A 224 -7.43 9.38 2.46
C GLY A 224 -7.02 8.23 3.40
N ARG A 225 -7.63 7.05 3.33
CA ARG A 225 -7.18 5.85 4.06
C ARG A 225 -5.99 5.19 3.35
N LYS A 226 -4.86 5.90 3.31
CA LYS A 226 -3.65 5.50 2.56
C LYS A 226 -3.26 4.04 2.80
N ARG A 227 -3.06 3.65 4.07
CA ARG A 227 -2.52 2.34 4.45
C ARG A 227 -3.48 1.18 4.20
N LEU A 228 -4.79 1.44 4.31
CA LEU A 228 -5.85 0.53 3.88
C LEU A 228 -5.74 0.23 2.38
N TRP A 229 -5.64 1.27 1.54
CA TRP A 229 -5.56 1.08 0.10
C TRP A 229 -4.23 0.47 -0.34
N CYS A 230 -3.10 0.81 0.32
CA CYS A 230 -1.82 0.16 0.05
C CYS A 230 -1.85 -1.35 0.32
N SER A 231 -2.39 -1.77 1.46
CA SER A 231 -2.48 -3.19 1.82
C SER A 231 -3.39 -3.98 0.88
N ILE A 232 -4.58 -3.45 0.57
CA ILE A 232 -5.50 -4.11 -0.37
C ILE A 232 -4.88 -4.19 -1.77
N ARG A 233 -4.23 -3.12 -2.24
CA ARG A 233 -3.48 -3.15 -3.50
C ARG A 233 -2.46 -4.28 -3.50
N ASP A 234 -1.68 -4.42 -2.44
CA ASP A 234 -0.65 -5.45 -2.35
C ASP A 234 -1.27 -6.86 -2.40
N TYR A 235 -2.40 -7.09 -1.71
CA TYR A 235 -3.15 -8.37 -1.79
C TYR A 235 -3.66 -8.69 -3.20
N LEU A 236 -4.00 -7.67 -3.99
CA LEU A 236 -4.58 -7.87 -5.32
C LEU A 236 -3.55 -7.88 -6.46
N LYS A 237 -2.42 -7.18 -6.30
CA LYS A 237 -1.45 -6.93 -7.39
C LYS A 237 -0.06 -7.49 -7.13
N SER A 238 0.35 -7.63 -5.87
CA SER A 238 1.71 -8.07 -5.57
C SER A 238 1.94 -9.51 -6.03
N PRO A 239 3.03 -9.80 -6.77
CA PRO A 239 3.42 -11.18 -7.06
C PRO A 239 3.74 -11.98 -5.80
N GLU A 240 4.12 -11.31 -4.71
CA GLU A 240 4.43 -11.93 -3.42
C GLU A 240 3.16 -12.15 -2.59
N PHE A 241 2.34 -11.11 -2.40
CA PHE A 241 1.19 -11.19 -1.49
C PHE A 241 -0.08 -11.75 -2.09
N ASN A 242 -0.30 -11.66 -3.41
CA ASN A 242 -1.53 -12.21 -3.99
C ASN A 242 -1.64 -13.75 -3.84
N PRO A 243 -0.59 -14.55 -4.09
CA PRO A 243 -0.64 -15.98 -3.82
C PRO A 243 -0.91 -16.30 -2.34
N ILE A 244 -0.28 -15.55 -1.42
CA ILE A 244 -0.49 -15.69 0.04
C ILE A 244 -1.96 -15.36 0.39
N PHE A 245 -2.48 -14.26 -0.14
CA PHE A 245 -3.86 -13.81 0.06
C PHE A 245 -4.88 -14.86 -0.40
N VAL A 246 -4.76 -15.34 -1.63
CA VAL A 246 -5.66 -16.35 -2.20
C VAL A 246 -5.60 -17.66 -1.41
N ALA A 247 -4.39 -18.12 -1.06
CA ALA A 247 -4.21 -19.35 -0.28
C ALA A 247 -4.78 -19.24 1.14
N ALA A 248 -4.62 -18.08 1.79
CA ALA A 248 -5.20 -17.87 3.11
C ALA A 248 -6.73 -17.82 3.07
N LEU A 249 -7.32 -17.17 2.05
CA LEU A 249 -8.77 -17.19 1.83
C LEU A 249 -9.28 -18.62 1.60
N GLU A 250 -8.60 -19.41 0.76
CA GLU A 250 -8.95 -20.81 0.51
C GLU A 250 -8.94 -21.63 1.82
N LYS A 251 -7.85 -21.54 2.60
CA LYS A 251 -7.71 -22.23 3.90
C LYS A 251 -8.74 -21.75 4.93
N ALA A 252 -9.17 -20.51 4.86
CA ALA A 252 -10.22 -19.94 5.70
C ALA A 252 -11.64 -20.38 5.29
N GLY A 253 -11.79 -21.08 4.15
CA GLY A 253 -13.09 -21.48 3.61
C GLY A 253 -13.83 -20.35 2.89
N CYS A 254 -13.11 -19.34 2.41
CA CYS A 254 -13.70 -18.27 1.60
C CYS A 254 -14.28 -18.86 0.30
N PRO A 255 -15.52 -18.55 -0.05
CA PRO A 255 -16.06 -19.01 -1.32
C PRO A 255 -15.34 -18.35 -2.50
N ASN A 256 -15.10 -19.13 -3.56
CA ASN A 256 -14.51 -18.68 -4.82
C ASN A 256 -13.20 -17.87 -4.70
N SER A 257 -12.31 -18.25 -3.77
CA SER A 257 -11.00 -17.60 -3.54
C SER A 257 -10.18 -17.40 -4.83
N ASP A 258 -10.27 -18.33 -5.77
CA ASP A 258 -9.57 -18.28 -7.07
C ASP A 258 -9.89 -17.05 -7.92
N ARG A 259 -11.08 -16.44 -7.77
CA ARG A 259 -11.45 -15.21 -8.48
C ARG A 259 -10.56 -14.02 -8.10
N TRP A 260 -9.91 -14.08 -6.93
CA TRP A 260 -9.03 -13.03 -6.42
C TRP A 260 -7.59 -13.14 -6.95
N LYS A 261 -7.26 -14.18 -7.74
CA LYS A 261 -5.95 -14.29 -8.40
C LYS A 261 -5.70 -13.08 -9.30
N ARG A 262 -4.50 -12.51 -9.19
CA ARG A 262 -4.09 -11.27 -9.87
C ARG A 262 -4.12 -11.35 -11.40
N ASP A 263 -3.99 -12.54 -11.96
CA ASP A 263 -4.00 -12.80 -13.41
C ASP A 263 -5.41 -13.01 -13.97
N SER A 264 -6.41 -13.19 -13.10
CA SER A 264 -7.81 -13.32 -13.52
C SER A 264 -8.29 -12.03 -14.21
N ALA A 265 -9.05 -12.19 -15.28
CA ALA A 265 -9.63 -11.06 -16.01
C ALA A 265 -10.60 -10.25 -15.13
N GLU A 266 -11.35 -10.96 -14.26
CA GLU A 266 -12.30 -10.34 -13.35
C GLU A 266 -11.59 -9.47 -12.29
N SER A 267 -10.55 -9.99 -11.63
CA SER A 267 -9.79 -9.23 -10.63
C SER A 267 -9.18 -7.98 -11.25
N ARG A 268 -8.52 -8.10 -12.42
CA ARG A 268 -7.94 -6.96 -13.14
C ARG A 268 -8.97 -5.90 -13.51
N ALA A 269 -10.16 -6.31 -13.98
CA ALA A 269 -11.24 -5.37 -14.28
C ALA A 269 -11.78 -4.65 -13.03
N ALA A 270 -11.75 -5.33 -11.88
CA ALA A 270 -12.25 -4.79 -10.62
C ALA A 270 -11.29 -3.78 -9.96
N LEU A 271 -9.99 -3.78 -10.30
CA LEU A 271 -8.98 -2.88 -9.70
C LEU A 271 -9.32 -1.39 -9.82
N LYS A 272 -10.20 -1.01 -10.76
CA LYS A 272 -10.65 0.37 -10.91
C LYS A 272 -11.31 0.97 -9.68
N VAL A 273 -11.76 0.16 -8.72
CA VAL A 273 -12.33 0.64 -7.45
C VAL A 273 -11.28 1.03 -6.41
N LEU A 274 -10.01 0.64 -6.61
CA LEU A 274 -8.92 1.03 -5.72
C LEU A 274 -8.71 2.54 -5.79
N GLU A 275 -8.60 3.17 -4.63
CA GLU A 275 -8.26 4.59 -4.52
C GLU A 275 -6.75 4.79 -4.45
N LEU A 276 -6.28 5.91 -4.99
CA LEU A 276 -4.88 6.34 -4.86
C LEU A 276 -4.54 6.53 -3.37
N PRO A 277 -3.55 5.81 -2.83
CA PRO A 277 -3.04 6.08 -1.49
C PRO A 277 -2.46 7.49 -1.45
N GLY A 278 -3.01 8.39 -0.64
CA GLY A 278 -2.51 9.76 -0.56
C GLY A 278 -1.06 9.80 -0.06
N ASP A 279 -0.16 10.32 -0.89
CA ASP A 279 1.26 10.49 -0.55
C ASP A 279 1.74 11.94 -0.80
N VAL A 280 2.82 12.33 -0.12
CA VAL A 280 3.51 13.60 -0.37
C VAL A 280 4.01 13.68 -1.82
N TRP A 281 4.36 12.55 -2.42
CA TRP A 281 4.86 12.48 -3.79
C TRP A 281 3.83 12.83 -4.84
N ASN A 282 2.59 12.37 -4.68
CA ASN A 282 1.52 12.74 -5.61
C ASN A 282 1.34 14.27 -5.64
N ASN A 283 1.63 14.92 -4.51
CA ASN A 283 1.46 16.36 -4.30
C ASN A 283 2.71 17.18 -4.55
N ALA A 284 3.80 16.61 -5.05
CA ALA A 284 4.99 17.37 -5.39
C ALA A 284 4.67 18.45 -6.43
N GLU A 285 5.15 19.67 -6.20
CA GLU A 285 4.78 20.84 -7.00
C GLU A 285 5.12 20.67 -8.48
N ILE A 286 6.37 20.32 -8.79
CA ILE A 286 6.82 20.06 -10.18
C ILE A 286 5.94 19.01 -10.87
N PHE A 287 5.54 17.96 -10.13
CA PHE A 287 4.72 16.88 -10.66
C PHE A 287 3.30 17.35 -10.97
N ARG A 288 2.60 17.95 -10.00
CA ARG A 288 1.20 18.36 -10.16
C ARG A 288 1.04 19.56 -11.10
N GLU A 289 1.89 20.57 -10.95
CA GLU A 289 1.84 21.82 -11.73
C GLU A 289 2.34 21.58 -13.16
N GLY A 290 3.25 20.64 -13.34
CA GLY A 290 3.84 20.35 -14.65
C GLY A 290 3.03 19.38 -15.48
N LEU A 291 2.51 18.31 -14.87
CA LEU A 291 1.83 17.23 -15.60
C LEU A 291 0.32 17.31 -15.59
N PHE A 292 -0.31 17.90 -14.56
CA PHE A 292 -1.77 17.87 -14.43
C PHE A 292 -2.41 19.23 -14.61
N ARG A 293 -1.91 20.28 -13.94
CA ARG A 293 -2.48 21.64 -14.04
C ARG A 293 -2.69 22.15 -15.47
N PRO A 294 -1.76 21.94 -16.43
CA PRO A 294 -1.91 22.50 -17.77
C PRO A 294 -3.09 21.92 -18.56
N TYR A 295 -3.65 20.80 -18.10
CA TYR A 295 -4.65 20.02 -18.83
C TYR A 295 -5.99 19.91 -18.08
N VAL A 296 -6.22 20.76 -17.07
CA VAL A 296 -7.48 20.86 -16.32
C VAL A 296 -7.91 22.32 -16.17
N SER A 297 -9.22 22.57 -16.13
CA SER A 297 -9.79 23.93 -16.16
C SER A 297 -9.84 24.64 -14.79
N ASN A 298 -9.39 24.01 -13.70
CA ASN A 298 -9.65 24.48 -12.34
C ASN A 298 -8.35 24.76 -11.54
N ASP A 299 -8.15 26.03 -11.18
CA ASP A 299 -7.16 26.45 -10.18
C ASP A 299 -7.62 26.00 -8.78
N ARG A 300 -7.31 24.75 -8.43
CA ARG A 300 -7.51 24.25 -7.07
C ARG A 300 -6.49 24.93 -6.14
N LYS A 301 -6.97 25.49 -5.03
CA LYS A 301 -6.09 26.00 -3.96
C LYS A 301 -5.20 24.91 -3.38
N THR A 302 -5.69 23.68 -3.35
CA THR A 302 -4.94 22.48 -2.93
C THR A 302 -5.25 21.34 -3.88
N TRP A 303 -4.22 20.59 -4.25
CA TRP A 303 -4.37 19.37 -5.02
C TRP A 303 -4.64 18.23 -4.03
N ASP A 304 -5.90 17.91 -3.73
CA ASP A 304 -6.22 16.61 -3.11
C ASP A 304 -6.07 15.56 -4.22
N MET A 305 -4.84 15.07 -4.43
CA MET A 305 -4.53 14.23 -5.58
C MET A 305 -5.38 12.96 -5.68
N PRO A 306 -5.65 12.21 -4.59
CA PRO A 306 -6.59 11.09 -4.65
C PRO A 306 -7.97 11.42 -5.23
N ARG A 307 -8.56 12.55 -4.82
CA ARG A 307 -9.84 12.99 -5.39
C ARG A 307 -9.68 13.51 -6.82
N THR A 308 -8.66 14.34 -7.04
CA THR A 308 -8.38 14.95 -8.34
C THR A 308 -8.18 13.88 -9.42
N ILE A 309 -7.36 12.86 -9.16
CA ILE A 309 -7.12 11.79 -10.14
C ILE A 309 -8.37 10.94 -10.37
N ARG A 310 -9.20 10.72 -9.33
CA ARG A 310 -10.48 10.02 -9.48
C ARG A 310 -11.45 10.79 -10.37
N GLU A 311 -11.49 12.11 -10.24
CA GLU A 311 -12.30 12.98 -11.10
C GLU A 311 -11.79 12.97 -12.55
N ILE A 312 -10.47 13.08 -12.76
CA ILE A 312 -9.85 12.94 -14.09
C ILE A 312 -10.21 11.60 -14.73
N TYR A 313 -10.03 10.51 -13.98
CA TYR A 313 -10.34 9.15 -14.45
C TYR A 313 -11.81 9.05 -14.86
N LYS A 314 -12.76 9.52 -14.03
CA LYS A 314 -14.19 9.50 -14.36
C LYS A 314 -14.50 10.30 -15.63
N PHE A 315 -13.89 11.47 -15.79
CA PHE A 315 -14.08 12.31 -16.98
C PHE A 315 -13.57 11.61 -18.25
N ILE A 316 -12.37 11.03 -18.20
CA ILE A 316 -11.78 10.32 -19.35
C ILE A 316 -12.56 9.04 -19.67
N ALA A 317 -12.91 8.25 -18.66
CA ALA A 317 -13.66 7.00 -18.85
C ALA A 317 -15.06 7.21 -19.46
N GLN A 318 -15.66 8.40 -19.31
CA GLN A 318 -16.91 8.76 -19.98
C GLN A 318 -16.74 9.06 -21.48
N SER A 319 -15.56 9.53 -21.88
CA SER A 319 -15.28 9.95 -23.26
C SER A 319 -14.57 8.89 -24.09
N ARG A 320 -13.80 7.99 -23.47
CA ARG A 320 -13.09 6.90 -24.14
C ARG A 320 -12.74 5.74 -23.20
N PRO A 321 -12.51 4.53 -23.74
CA PRO A 321 -11.87 3.46 -23.00
C PRO A 321 -10.49 3.90 -22.49
N THR A 322 -10.15 3.49 -21.27
CA THR A 322 -8.85 3.71 -20.65
C THR A 322 -8.43 2.45 -19.91
N CYS A 323 -7.15 2.10 -19.97
CA CYS A 323 -6.56 1.04 -19.15
C CYS A 323 -6.12 1.56 -17.78
N PHE A 324 -6.07 2.87 -17.59
CA PHE A 324 -5.65 3.48 -16.34
C PHE A 324 -6.76 3.43 -15.28
N TYR A 325 -6.38 3.22 -14.03
CA TYR A 325 -7.23 3.50 -12.88
C TYR A 325 -6.46 4.21 -11.75
N PRO A 326 -7.15 4.99 -10.87
CA PRO A 326 -6.53 5.93 -9.94
C PRO A 326 -5.35 5.43 -9.11
N GLU A 327 -5.44 4.22 -8.56
CA GLU A 327 -4.37 3.64 -7.75
C GLU A 327 -3.04 3.54 -8.49
N GLN A 328 -3.03 3.31 -9.82
CA GLN A 328 -1.78 3.18 -10.59
C GLN A 328 -0.90 4.44 -10.57
N LEU A 329 -1.46 5.61 -10.19
CA LEU A 329 -0.66 6.81 -9.97
C LEU A 329 0.26 6.70 -8.73
N ASP A 330 0.10 5.66 -7.90
CA ASP A 330 1.01 5.39 -6.77
C ASP A 330 2.44 5.12 -7.23
N VAL A 331 2.68 4.79 -8.51
CA VAL A 331 4.02 4.79 -9.13
C VAL A 331 4.77 6.11 -8.92
N SER A 332 4.05 7.22 -8.73
CA SER A 332 4.68 8.49 -8.35
C SER A 332 5.52 8.42 -7.07
N PHE A 333 5.27 7.46 -6.18
CA PHE A 333 6.11 7.17 -5.02
C PHE A 333 7.57 6.89 -5.41
N ASP A 334 7.78 6.15 -6.50
CA ASP A 334 9.12 5.82 -7.01
C ASP A 334 9.59 6.81 -8.09
N PHE A 335 8.65 7.33 -8.89
CA PHE A 335 8.94 8.22 -10.00
C PHE A 335 9.34 9.65 -9.57
N VAL A 336 8.61 10.26 -8.65
CA VAL A 336 8.82 11.66 -8.27
C VAL A 336 10.18 11.88 -7.58
N PRO A 337 10.63 11.02 -6.64
CA PRO A 337 11.97 11.16 -6.05
C PRO A 337 13.11 11.03 -7.07
N GLN A 338 12.93 10.22 -8.11
CA GLN A 338 13.98 9.99 -9.11
C GLN A 338 13.96 11.02 -10.23
N MET A 339 12.78 11.40 -10.73
CA MET A 339 12.67 12.31 -11.87
C MET A 339 12.52 13.77 -11.42
N CYS A 340 11.56 14.05 -10.54
CA CYS A 340 11.20 15.42 -10.19
C CYS A 340 12.15 16.02 -9.16
N GLN A 341 12.45 15.31 -8.07
CA GLN A 341 13.31 15.86 -7.00
C GLN A 341 14.77 15.99 -7.42
N GLN A 342 15.26 15.08 -8.26
CA GLN A 342 16.63 15.14 -8.79
C GLN A 342 16.74 15.99 -10.06
N SER A 343 15.66 16.67 -10.46
CA SER A 343 15.63 17.54 -11.65
C SER A 343 16.11 16.85 -12.93
N MET A 344 15.74 15.57 -13.12
CA MET A 344 16.13 14.77 -14.29
C MET A 344 15.28 15.10 -15.53
N CYS A 345 14.96 16.38 -15.73
CA CYS A 345 14.12 16.93 -16.80
C CYS A 345 14.57 16.44 -18.20
N ASP A 346 15.88 16.36 -18.43
CA ASP A 346 16.50 16.07 -19.73
C ASP A 346 16.33 14.63 -20.20
N VAL A 347 16.07 13.70 -19.27
CA VAL A 347 15.90 12.27 -19.57
C VAL A 347 14.54 11.74 -19.13
N CYS A 348 13.67 12.62 -18.63
CA CYS A 348 12.33 12.27 -18.15
C CYS A 348 11.39 12.00 -19.32
N LEU A 349 10.57 10.95 -19.19
CA LEU A 349 9.50 10.57 -20.12
C LEU A 349 8.64 11.76 -20.56
N PHE A 350 8.24 12.59 -19.60
CA PHE A 350 7.37 13.74 -19.82
C PHE A 350 8.13 15.05 -20.06
N GLY A 351 9.45 15.05 -19.83
CA GLY A 351 10.35 16.20 -19.99
C GLY A 351 10.91 16.28 -21.40
N ALA A 352 12.23 16.32 -21.55
CA ALA A 352 12.89 16.36 -22.86
C ALA A 352 12.84 15.02 -23.61
N GLY A 353 12.31 13.96 -22.98
CA GLY A 353 12.13 12.63 -23.56
C GLY A 353 13.25 11.66 -23.17
N ILE A 354 13.18 10.46 -23.75
CA ILE A 354 14.03 9.30 -23.39
C ILE A 354 15.03 8.90 -24.47
N GLU A 355 15.18 9.71 -25.53
CA GLU A 355 16.03 9.40 -26.70
C GLU A 355 17.46 9.03 -26.27
N ASP A 356 18.06 9.83 -25.38
CA ASP A 356 19.46 9.68 -24.98
C ASP A 356 19.72 8.48 -24.06
N VAL A 357 18.67 8.01 -23.38
CA VAL A 357 18.76 6.90 -22.43
C VAL A 357 18.25 5.58 -23.01
N CYS A 358 17.33 5.59 -23.97
CA CYS A 358 16.67 4.38 -24.49
C CYS A 358 17.59 3.59 -25.44
N ARG A 359 18.16 2.49 -24.94
CA ARG A 359 19.10 1.65 -25.72
C ARG A 359 18.44 0.60 -26.60
N GLN A 360 17.14 0.34 -26.43
CA GLN A 360 16.37 -0.67 -27.17
C GLN A 360 17.07 -2.04 -27.28
N SER A 361 17.87 -2.41 -26.27
CA SER A 361 18.67 -3.63 -26.29
C SER A 361 17.89 -4.76 -25.63
N GLN A 362 17.44 -5.72 -26.44
CA GLN A 362 16.65 -6.85 -25.96
C GLN A 362 17.39 -7.62 -24.86
N ASN A 363 16.66 -8.12 -23.86
CA ASN A 363 17.15 -8.92 -22.73
C ASN A 363 18.06 -8.19 -21.72
N LEU A 364 18.48 -6.95 -21.98
CA LEU A 364 19.10 -6.07 -20.98
C LEU A 364 18.04 -5.34 -20.15
N LEU A 365 18.44 -4.75 -19.02
CA LEU A 365 17.52 -3.91 -18.25
C LEU A 365 17.11 -2.67 -19.06
N CYS A 366 15.84 -2.33 -19.01
CA CYS A 366 15.29 -1.12 -19.62
C CYS A 366 15.78 0.11 -18.84
N SER A 367 16.76 0.82 -19.39
CA SER A 367 17.33 2.04 -18.83
C SER A 367 16.27 3.10 -18.51
N VAL A 368 15.25 3.25 -19.36
CA VAL A 368 14.16 4.22 -19.18
C VAL A 368 13.43 3.99 -17.86
N VAL A 369 13.01 2.75 -17.64
CA VAL A 369 12.25 2.36 -16.44
C VAL A 369 13.16 2.38 -15.22
N LEU A 370 14.40 1.92 -15.37
CA LEU A 370 15.39 1.91 -14.29
C LEU A 370 15.69 3.33 -13.81
N TYR A 371 15.87 4.29 -14.72
CA TYR A 371 16.07 5.68 -14.33
C TYR A 371 14.79 6.30 -13.77
N SER A 372 13.65 6.05 -14.41
CA SER A 372 12.38 6.69 -14.04
C SER A 372 11.88 6.26 -12.67
N CYS A 373 11.98 4.96 -12.34
CA CYS A 373 11.35 4.38 -11.16
C CYS A 373 12.26 3.39 -10.40
N GLY A 374 13.47 3.12 -10.86
CA GLY A 374 14.37 2.16 -10.19
C GLY A 374 13.98 0.69 -10.41
N TYR A 375 12.96 0.42 -11.22
CA TYR A 375 12.49 -0.96 -11.42
C TYR A 375 13.43 -1.75 -12.33
N LYS A 376 13.64 -3.01 -11.97
CA LYS A 376 14.29 -4.01 -12.81
C LYS A 376 13.24 -4.56 -13.77
N TYR A 377 13.43 -4.29 -15.06
CA TYR A 377 12.56 -4.77 -16.12
C TYR A 377 13.38 -5.06 -17.36
N ARG A 378 13.23 -6.25 -17.95
CA ARG A 378 13.94 -6.59 -19.20
C ARG A 378 13.33 -5.83 -20.36
N CYS A 379 14.17 -5.18 -21.15
CA CYS A 379 13.73 -4.45 -22.32
C CYS A 379 13.21 -5.43 -23.39
N ASP A 380 11.95 -5.23 -23.81
CA ASP A 380 11.40 -5.81 -25.02
C ASP A 380 11.16 -4.71 -26.07
N PRO A 381 12.06 -4.60 -27.06
CA PRO A 381 11.91 -3.64 -28.13
C PRO A 381 10.59 -3.71 -28.91
N LEU A 382 10.00 -4.88 -29.06
CA LEU A 382 8.89 -5.09 -29.99
C LEU A 382 7.55 -4.67 -29.40
N THR A 383 7.42 -4.76 -28.08
CA THR A 383 6.17 -4.51 -27.34
C THR A 383 6.23 -3.29 -26.42
N CYS A 384 7.38 -2.60 -26.33
CA CYS A 384 7.55 -1.49 -25.39
C CYS A 384 6.68 -0.26 -25.71
N GLY A 385 5.68 -0.02 -24.85
CA GLY A 385 4.79 1.13 -24.93
C GLY A 385 5.45 2.50 -24.67
N LEU A 386 6.69 2.53 -24.15
CA LEU A 386 7.40 3.78 -23.83
C LEU A 386 8.22 4.36 -24.99
N LYS A 387 8.44 3.59 -26.06
CA LYS A 387 9.48 3.85 -27.07
C LYS A 387 9.39 5.13 -27.89
N LYS A 388 8.21 5.72 -28.01
CA LYS A 388 7.93 6.70 -29.07
C LYS A 388 8.18 8.16 -28.67
N ASN A 389 8.72 8.42 -27.47
CA ASN A 389 8.67 9.77 -26.90
C ASN A 389 7.27 10.39 -27.00
N SER A 390 6.24 9.54 -26.91
CA SER A 390 4.85 9.90 -27.19
C SER A 390 4.32 10.97 -26.24
N VAL A 391 4.96 11.11 -25.08
CA VAL A 391 4.62 12.07 -24.04
C VAL A 391 5.73 13.10 -23.78
N LYS A 392 6.73 13.19 -24.68
CA LYS A 392 7.80 14.20 -24.61
C LYS A 392 7.22 15.61 -24.62
N GLY A 393 7.70 16.46 -23.71
CA GLY A 393 7.29 17.86 -23.56
C GLY A 393 5.89 18.04 -22.97
N PHE A 394 5.28 17.00 -22.41
CA PHE A 394 3.98 17.09 -21.76
C PHE A 394 4.09 17.76 -20.39
N CYS A 395 5.24 17.65 -19.70
CA CYS A 395 5.50 18.40 -18.48
C CYS A 395 5.82 19.86 -18.79
N LYS A 396 5.00 20.79 -18.29
CA LYS A 396 5.18 22.24 -18.48
C LYS A 396 5.99 22.94 -17.37
N SER A 397 6.38 22.21 -16.32
CA SER A 397 7.28 22.71 -15.28
C SER A 397 8.76 22.73 -15.71
N SER A 398 9.05 22.36 -16.95
CA SER A 398 10.39 22.42 -17.57
C SER A 398 11.00 23.82 -17.63
N CYS A 399 10.30 24.86 -17.18
CA CYS A 399 10.81 26.23 -17.02
C CYS A 399 11.50 26.51 -15.66
N VAL A 400 11.66 25.52 -14.77
CA VAL A 400 12.35 25.69 -13.47
C VAL A 400 13.35 24.55 -13.19
N CYS A 401 13.99 24.04 -14.23
CA CYS A 401 15.23 23.26 -14.09
C CYS A 401 16.37 24.28 -14.36
N PRO A 402 17.13 24.72 -13.33
CA PRO A 402 18.08 25.84 -13.42
C PRO A 402 19.23 25.63 -14.40
#